data_AF-A0A0L8M5L8-F1
#
_entry.id   AF-A0A0L8M5L8-F1
#
_cell.length_a   1.000
_cell.length_b   1.000
_cell.length_c   1.000
_cell.angle_alpha   90.00
_cell.angle_beta   90.00
_cell.angle_gamma   90.00
#
_symmetry.space_group_name_H-M   'P 1'
#
loop_
_entity.id
_entity.type
_entity.pdbx_description
1 polymer ?
#
loop_
_entity_poly.entity_id
_entity_poly.type
_entity_poly.pdbx_seq_one_letter_code
_entity_poly.pdbx_strand_id
1 'polypeptide(L)'
;MLTRTATYPDRETAQWATQEVITRNEQAIHRWLAQGTRLRITLEAAWPSRPDPVGRVLLQAMAFAGRGPVDVRAARVVLRREPGAPHGFVVHTTVPIYL
;
A
#
# COMPACT_ATOMS: atom_id res chain seq x y z
N MET A 1 -2.67 -5.46 16.16
CA MET A 1 -4.06 -5.08 15.85
C MET A 1 -4.00 -3.79 15.04
N LEU A 2 -4.36 -3.82 13.74
CA LEU A 2 -4.44 -2.58 12.96
C LEU A 2 -5.72 -1.86 13.38
N THR A 3 -5.61 -0.88 14.28
CA THR A 3 -6.74 -0.11 14.78
C THR A 3 -7.18 0.98 13.78
N ARG A 4 -7.21 0.63 12.49
CA ARG A 4 -7.57 1.53 11.40
C ARG A 4 -8.26 0.71 10.31
N THR A 5 -9.35 1.23 9.76
CA THR A 5 -10.00 0.66 8.57
C THR A 5 -9.59 1.47 7.36
N ALA A 6 -9.15 0.82 6.30
CA ALA A 6 -8.71 1.48 5.07
C ALA A 6 -9.43 0.88 3.86
N THR A 7 -9.87 1.72 2.94
CA THR A 7 -10.69 1.30 1.81
C THR A 7 -10.31 2.08 0.55
N TYR A 8 -10.00 1.36 -0.53
CA TYR A 8 -9.90 1.95 -1.87
C TYR A 8 -11.30 2.34 -2.38
N PRO A 9 -11.43 3.41 -3.18
CA PRO A 9 -12.72 3.79 -3.73
C PRO A 9 -13.25 2.75 -4.72
N ASP A 10 -12.35 2.11 -5.46
CA ASP A 10 -12.66 1.12 -6.48
C ASP A 10 -11.42 0.25 -6.79
N ARG A 11 -11.62 -0.78 -7.62
CA ARG A 11 -10.58 -1.72 -8.02
C ARG A 11 -9.52 -1.07 -8.92
N GLU A 12 -9.90 -0.15 -9.78
CA GLU A 12 -9.01 0.52 -10.72
C GLU A 12 -7.97 1.37 -9.96
N THR A 13 -8.43 2.16 -9.00
CA THR A 13 -7.60 2.95 -8.10
C THR A 13 -6.70 2.06 -7.25
N ALA A 14 -7.19 0.91 -6.78
CA ALA A 14 -6.37 -0.05 -6.04
C ALA A 14 -5.23 -0.62 -6.91
N GLN A 15 -5.52 -0.95 -8.17
CA GLN A 15 -4.53 -1.45 -9.13
C GLN A 15 -3.50 -0.37 -9.48
N TRP A 16 -3.96 0.84 -9.80
CA TRP A 16 -3.10 1.99 -10.09
C TRP A 16 -2.16 2.30 -8.92
N ALA A 17 -2.69 2.42 -7.69
CA ALA A 17 -1.88 2.74 -6.51
C ALA A 17 -0.85 1.64 -6.22
N THR A 18 -1.23 0.38 -6.42
CA THR A 18 -0.31 -0.76 -6.24
C THR A 18 0.83 -0.72 -7.25
N GLN A 19 0.52 -0.48 -8.53
CA GLN A 19 1.53 -0.36 -9.59
C GLN A 19 2.48 0.79 -9.29
N GLU A 20 1.96 1.96 -8.94
CA GLU A 20 2.78 3.13 -8.62
C GLU A 20 3.71 2.92 -7.42
N VAL A 21 3.25 2.24 -6.36
CA VAL A 21 4.12 1.88 -5.23
C VAL A 21 5.24 0.94 -5.68
N ILE A 22 4.94 -0.04 -6.52
CA ILE A 22 5.94 -0.98 -7.06
C ILE A 22 6.96 -0.23 -7.92
N THR A 23 6.50 0.56 -8.89
CA THR A 23 7.35 1.34 -9.81
C THR A 23 8.30 2.27 -9.04
N ARG A 24 7.77 3.03 -8.07
CA ARG A 24 8.59 3.97 -7.28
C ARG A 24 9.61 3.28 -6.36
N ASN A 25 9.42 2.00 -6.08
CA ASN A 25 10.27 1.23 -5.17
C ASN A 25 11.06 0.11 -5.87
N GLU A 26 11.15 0.11 -7.20
CA GLU A 26 11.75 -0.96 -8.00
C GLU A 26 13.16 -1.36 -7.53
N GLN A 27 14.03 -0.37 -7.24
CA GLN A 27 15.38 -0.64 -6.71
C GLN A 27 15.37 -1.32 -5.34
N ALA A 28 14.41 -0.98 -4.46
CA ALA A 28 14.28 -1.64 -3.17
C ALA A 28 13.82 -3.09 -3.34
N ILE A 29 12.92 -3.34 -4.30
CA ILE A 29 12.44 -4.68 -4.64
C ILE A 29 13.58 -5.54 -5.17
N HIS A 30 14.37 -5.05 -6.14
CA HIS A 30 15.51 -5.82 -6.68
C HIS A 30 16.52 -6.19 -5.60
N ARG A 31 16.91 -5.23 -4.75
CA ARG A 31 17.83 -5.50 -3.63
C ARG A 31 17.25 -6.53 -2.67
N TRP A 32 15.97 -6.40 -2.34
CA TRP A 32 15.29 -7.35 -1.47
C TRP A 32 15.25 -8.74 -2.09
N LEU A 33 14.94 -8.90 -3.37
CA LEU A 33 14.93 -10.19 -4.04
C LEU A 33 16.33 -10.83 -4.03
N ALA A 34 17.37 -10.07 -4.35
CA ALA A 34 18.75 -10.54 -4.38
C ALA A 34 19.28 -11.01 -3.02
N GLN A 35 18.87 -10.38 -1.92
CA GLN A 35 19.40 -10.68 -0.58
C GLN A 35 18.91 -11.99 0.02
N GLY A 36 17.78 -12.56 -0.40
CA GLY A 36 17.37 -13.88 0.09
C GLY A 36 16.84 -13.96 1.55
N THR A 37 17.07 -12.99 2.42
CA THR A 37 16.86 -13.16 3.88
C THR A 37 15.45 -12.91 4.44
N ARG A 38 14.57 -12.16 3.75
CA ARG A 38 13.21 -11.82 4.26
C ARG A 38 12.12 -12.28 3.32
N LEU A 39 11.10 -12.98 3.84
CA LEU A 39 9.96 -13.47 3.06
C LEU A 39 9.06 -12.35 2.51
N ARG A 40 8.99 -11.21 3.20
CA ARG A 40 8.14 -10.07 2.85
C ARG A 40 8.91 -8.75 2.91
N ILE A 41 8.46 -7.78 2.10
CA ILE A 41 8.88 -6.38 2.18
C ILE A 41 7.63 -5.49 2.21
N THR A 42 7.70 -4.41 2.99
CA THR A 42 6.67 -3.36 3.02
C THR A 42 7.20 -2.15 2.27
N LEU A 43 6.39 -1.64 1.34
CA LEU A 43 6.71 -0.52 0.46
C LEU A 43 5.60 0.52 0.57
N GLU A 44 5.96 1.79 0.47
CA GLU A 44 5.04 2.90 0.59
C GLU A 44 5.32 3.94 -0.49
N ALA A 45 4.27 4.64 -0.90
CA ALA A 45 4.39 5.82 -1.74
C ALA A 45 3.26 6.81 -1.45
N ALA A 46 3.53 8.09 -1.70
CA ALA A 46 2.59 9.18 -1.57
C ALA A 46 2.53 10.03 -2.85
N TRP A 47 1.34 10.55 -3.14
CA TRP A 47 1.03 11.41 -4.28
C TRP A 47 0.32 12.69 -3.80
N PRO A 48 0.98 13.57 -3.02
CA PRO A 48 0.33 14.73 -2.41
C PRO A 48 -0.29 15.68 -3.44
N SER A 49 0.26 15.75 -4.65
CA SER A 49 -0.23 16.57 -5.75
C SER A 49 -1.35 15.93 -6.59
N ARG A 50 -1.75 14.68 -6.31
CA ARG A 50 -2.86 14.03 -7.02
C ARG A 50 -4.18 14.72 -6.64
N PRO A 51 -5.03 15.15 -7.59
CA PRO A 51 -6.27 15.83 -7.27
C PRO A 51 -7.21 14.91 -6.49
N ASP A 52 -7.46 13.70 -6.99
CA ASP A 52 -8.37 12.74 -6.36
C ASP A 52 -7.66 11.87 -5.31
N PRO A 53 -8.31 11.60 -4.16
CA PRO A 53 -7.76 10.69 -3.17
C PRO A 53 -7.67 9.26 -3.71
N VAL A 54 -6.70 8.51 -3.19
CA VAL A 54 -6.49 7.10 -3.55
C VAL A 54 -7.27 6.16 -2.65
N GLY A 55 -7.84 6.66 -1.56
CA GLY A 55 -8.58 5.88 -0.60
C GLY A 55 -8.97 6.67 0.62
N ARG A 56 -9.63 5.98 1.54
CA ARG A 56 -10.11 6.53 2.80
C ARG A 56 -9.59 5.72 3.97
N VAL A 57 -9.21 6.38 5.05
CA VAL A 57 -8.73 5.75 6.28
C VAL A 57 -9.55 6.25 7.47
N LEU A 58 -10.22 5.34 8.16
CA LEU A 58 -10.82 5.62 9.47
C LEU A 58 -9.78 5.36 10.56
N LEU A 59 -9.27 6.43 11.16
CA LEU A 59 -8.36 6.38 12.29
C LEU A 59 -9.13 6.00 13.57
N GLN A 60 -8.50 5.23 14.45
CA GLN A 60 -9.11 4.81 15.73
C GLN A 60 -9.72 5.97 16.52
N ALA A 61 -8.97 7.07 16.68
CA ALA A 61 -9.43 8.25 17.41
C ALA A 61 -10.66 8.90 16.75
N MET A 62 -10.75 8.86 15.41
CA MET A 62 -11.94 9.34 14.69
C MET A 62 -13.12 8.41 14.93
N ALA A 63 -12.92 7.09 14.83
CA ALA A 63 -13.97 6.11 15.12
C ALA A 63 -14.53 6.28 16.54
N PHE A 64 -13.65 6.43 17.54
CA PHE A 64 -14.05 6.64 18.94
C PHE A 64 -14.75 7.98 19.17
N ALA A 65 -14.44 9.00 18.37
CA ALA A 65 -15.08 10.31 18.43
C ALA A 65 -16.34 10.40 17.54
N GLY A 66 -16.81 9.30 16.94
CA GLY A 66 -17.95 9.31 16.01
C GLY A 66 -17.69 10.08 14.71
N ARG A 67 -16.43 10.32 14.35
CA ARG A 67 -16.02 11.03 13.14
C ARG A 67 -15.79 10.07 11.98
N GLY A 68 -16.00 10.58 10.76
CA GLY A 68 -15.83 9.82 9.52
C GLY A 68 -14.36 9.55 9.14
N PRO A 69 -14.14 8.73 8.11
CA PRO A 69 -12.81 8.49 7.57
C PRO A 69 -12.25 9.73 6.86
N VAL A 70 -10.92 9.80 6.75
CA VAL A 70 -10.21 10.86 6.03
C VAL A 70 -9.74 10.37 4.66
N ASP A 71 -9.80 11.26 3.69
CA ASP A 71 -9.25 11.04 2.35
C ASP A 71 -7.72 11.03 2.41
N VAL A 72 -7.11 10.04 1.75
CA VAL A 72 -5.65 9.88 1.71
C VAL A 72 -5.11 9.80 0.29
N ARG A 73 -3.84 10.17 0.13
CA ARG A 73 -3.10 10.15 -1.14
C ARG A 73 -1.82 9.32 -1.03
N ALA A 74 -1.85 8.28 -0.21
CA ALA A 74 -0.72 7.38 -0.02
C ALA A 74 -1.22 5.94 0.12
N ALA A 75 -0.37 4.99 -0.28
CA ALA A 75 -0.65 3.56 -0.18
C ALA A 75 0.56 2.79 0.32
N ARG A 76 0.28 1.67 0.98
CA ARG A 76 1.24 0.66 1.40
C ARG A 76 0.98 -0.63 0.64
N VAL A 77 2.03 -1.19 0.08
CA VAL A 77 2.02 -2.52 -0.54
C VAL A 77 2.96 -3.44 0.24
N VAL A 78 2.48 -4.62 0.59
CA VAL A 78 3.32 -5.70 1.12
C VAL A 78 3.51 -6.72 0.02
N LEU A 79 4.75 -6.95 -0.36
CA LEU A 79 5.10 -8.02 -1.29
C LEU A 79 5.54 -9.25 -0.50
N ARG A 80 5.26 -10.44 -1.04
CA ARG A 80 5.77 -11.72 -0.54
C ARG A 80 6.57 -12.38 -1.65
N ARG A 81 7.75 -12.91 -1.32
CA ARG A 81 8.55 -13.66 -2.31
C ARG A 81 7.80 -14.90 -2.76
N GLU A 82 7.90 -15.15 -4.05
CA GLU A 82 7.30 -16.28 -4.74
C GLU A 82 8.21 -16.59 -5.94
N PRO A 83 9.25 -17.43 -5.79
CA PRO A 83 10.24 -17.67 -6.83
C PRO A 83 9.65 -18.18 -8.16
N GLY A 84 8.48 -18.83 -8.13
CA GLY A 84 7.77 -19.27 -9.33
C GLY A 84 6.90 -18.19 -10.01
N ALA A 85 6.75 -17.01 -9.41
CA ALA A 85 5.99 -15.91 -10.01
C ALA A 85 6.86 -15.16 -11.05
N PRO A 86 6.26 -14.55 -12.10
CA PRO A 86 7.00 -13.85 -13.15
C PRO A 86 7.95 -12.75 -12.66
N HIS A 87 7.61 -12.10 -11.55
CA HIS A 87 8.42 -11.03 -10.95
C HIS A 87 9.22 -11.48 -9.71
N GLY A 88 9.20 -12.78 -9.38
CA GLY A 88 9.81 -13.32 -8.15
C GLY A 88 9.04 -12.97 -6.86
N PHE A 89 7.89 -12.31 -6.98
CA PHE A 89 7.00 -11.97 -5.86
C PHE A 89 5.53 -11.94 -6.28
N VAL A 90 4.67 -11.95 -5.27
CA VAL A 90 3.24 -11.65 -5.38
C VAL A 90 2.87 -10.52 -4.42
N VAL A 91 1.83 -9.75 -4.75
CA VAL A 91 1.25 -8.77 -3.83
C VAL A 91 0.51 -9.52 -2.72
N HIS A 92 0.97 -9.39 -1.48
CA HIS A 92 0.33 -10.01 -0.33
C HIS A 92 -0.84 -9.17 0.20
N THR A 93 -0.66 -7.85 0.27
CA THR A 93 -1.74 -6.91 0.58
C THR A 93 -1.40 -5.53 0.04
N THR A 94 -2.43 -4.74 -0.20
CA THR A 94 -2.35 -3.33 -0.60
C THR A 94 -3.44 -2.57 0.13
N VAL A 95 -3.08 -1.44 0.75
CA VAL A 95 -4.02 -0.63 1.55
C VAL A 95 -3.69 0.86 1.43
N PRO A 96 -4.69 1.76 1.39
CA PRO A 96 -4.48 3.18 1.59
C PRO A 96 -3.91 3.45 2.99
N ILE A 97 -3.04 4.45 3.12
CA ILE A 97 -2.45 4.84 4.41
C ILE A 97 -2.56 6.34 4.65
N TYR A 98 -2.65 6.70 5.92
CA TYR A 98 -2.49 8.06 6.41
C TYR A 98 -1.03 8.23 6.84
N LEU A 99 -0.30 9.16 6.22
CA LEU A 99 1.09 9.52 6.54
C LEU A 99 1.14 10.71 7.51
#